data_AF-A0A4Q5V8H9-F1
#
_entry.id   AF-A0A4Q5V8H9-F1
#
_cell.length_a   1.000
_cell.length_b   1.000
_cell.length_c   1.000
_cell.angle_alpha   90.00
_cell.angle_beta   90.00
_cell.angle_gamma   90.00
#
_symmetry.space_group_name_H-M   'P 1'
#
loop_
_entity.id
_entity.type
_entity.pdbx_description
1 polymer ?
#
loop_
_entity_poly.entity_id
_entity_poly.type
_entity_poly.pdbx_seq_one_letter_code
_entity_poly.pdbx_strand_id
1 'polypeptide(L)'
;MAYQFGVFMKLLYTFGAGIASLASAFIAPIVFASSGGESFKEGVNYIAIKPPLVVNYGGPGRVKYIKAELSLRTEDAHNAQEVTHHMPLIRDTLIMLISSVTDEQMASGEGKEKMRLEALAKINEALEKISHPDSGHEAHEEEEKKPAKDEHKKSEKSKGKKQEKSDDEEDEHAKEEHKGPPVSDLLFDNLVVQK
;
A
#
# COMPACT_ATOMS: atom_id res chain seq x y z
N MET A 1 -72.16 -53.34 -3.97
CA MET A 1 -71.59 -54.03 -5.14
C MET A 1 -70.78 -52.99 -5.91
N ALA A 2 -69.48 -53.07 -6.20
CA ALA A 2 -68.49 -54.13 -6.12
C ALA A 2 -67.10 -53.52 -5.83
N TYR A 3 -66.36 -54.28 -5.00
CA TYR A 3 -64.94 -54.31 -4.65
C TYR A 3 -63.95 -53.76 -5.71
N GLN A 4 -63.02 -52.90 -5.30
CA GLN A 4 -61.65 -53.28 -4.93
C GLN A 4 -60.89 -53.99 -6.05
N PHE A 5 -60.29 -53.23 -6.98
CA PHE A 5 -59.20 -53.71 -7.85
C PHE A 5 -58.42 -52.49 -8.35
N GLY A 6 -57.24 -52.22 -7.78
CA GLY A 6 -56.34 -51.21 -8.35
C GLY A 6 -55.27 -50.64 -7.44
N VAL A 7 -55.36 -50.82 -6.12
CA VAL A 7 -54.36 -50.28 -5.17
C VAL A 7 -53.16 -51.24 -4.95
N PHE A 8 -53.14 -52.39 -5.65
CA PHE A 8 -52.18 -53.49 -5.38
C PHE A 8 -51.09 -53.72 -6.44
N MET A 9 -50.88 -52.79 -7.38
CA MET A 9 -49.78 -52.89 -8.37
C MET A 9 -48.78 -51.74 -8.23
N LYS A 10 -48.42 -51.46 -6.98
CA LYS A 10 -47.33 -50.59 -6.57
C LYS A 10 -46.18 -51.46 -6.06
N LEU A 11 -45.63 -52.36 -6.88
CA LEU A 11 -44.48 -53.18 -6.46
C LEU A 11 -43.68 -53.83 -7.59
N LEU A 12 -43.29 -53.09 -8.64
CA LEU A 12 -42.22 -53.54 -9.54
C LEU A 12 -41.64 -52.42 -10.43
N TYR A 13 -41.19 -51.30 -9.86
CA TYR A 13 -40.21 -50.43 -10.58
C TYR A 13 -39.42 -49.55 -9.60
N THR A 14 -39.01 -50.14 -8.48
CA THR A 14 -37.83 -49.71 -7.72
C THR A 14 -36.65 -50.46 -8.29
N PHE A 15 -35.56 -49.75 -8.59
CA PHE A 15 -34.28 -50.15 -9.23
C PHE A 15 -34.18 -49.81 -10.73
N GLY A 16 -33.51 -48.69 -11.04
CA GLY A 16 -32.86 -48.53 -12.35
C GLY A 16 -33.07 -47.20 -13.08
N ALA A 17 -32.75 -46.07 -12.46
CA ALA A 17 -32.32 -44.83 -13.14
C ALA A 17 -31.79 -43.91 -12.02
N GLY A 18 -30.49 -43.77 -11.76
CA GLY A 18 -29.44 -43.52 -12.75
C GLY A 18 -29.23 -42.01 -12.86
N ILE A 19 -28.68 -41.42 -11.79
CA ILE A 19 -27.77 -40.25 -11.76
C ILE A 19 -27.92 -39.29 -12.95
N ALA A 20 -28.73 -38.24 -12.83
CA ALA A 20 -28.54 -37.01 -13.62
C ALA A 20 -29.32 -35.86 -13.00
N SER A 21 -28.70 -34.68 -12.99
CA SER A 21 -29.26 -33.37 -12.58
C SER A 21 -29.04 -32.95 -11.12
N LEU A 22 -27.77 -32.91 -10.72
CA LEU A 22 -27.30 -32.01 -9.66
C LEU A 22 -26.08 -31.23 -10.17
N ALA A 23 -26.35 -30.28 -11.07
CA ALA A 23 -25.37 -29.30 -11.54
C ALA A 23 -26.03 -27.92 -11.53
N SER A 24 -26.38 -27.45 -10.33
CA SER A 24 -26.63 -26.02 -10.13
C SER A 24 -25.28 -25.32 -10.19
N ALA A 25 -25.03 -24.67 -11.33
CA ALA A 25 -23.83 -23.90 -11.60
C ALA A 25 -23.62 -22.85 -10.49
N PHE A 26 -22.59 -23.05 -9.66
CA PHE A 26 -21.96 -21.97 -8.93
C PHE A 26 -21.24 -21.09 -9.96
N ILE A 27 -21.95 -20.11 -10.52
CA ILE A 27 -21.33 -18.99 -11.21
C ILE A 27 -20.70 -18.14 -10.11
N ALA A 28 -19.42 -18.39 -9.81
CA ALA A 28 -18.64 -17.48 -8.99
C ALA A 28 -18.53 -16.14 -9.76
N PRO A 29 -18.84 -14.99 -9.15
CA PRO A 29 -18.55 -13.72 -9.79
C PRO A 29 -17.03 -13.61 -9.96
N ILE A 30 -16.59 -13.54 -11.21
CA ILE A 30 -15.21 -13.15 -11.53
C ILE A 30 -15.10 -11.69 -11.11
N VAL A 31 -14.53 -11.46 -9.93
CA VAL A 31 -14.12 -10.12 -9.51
C VAL A 31 -12.93 -9.75 -10.38
N PHE A 32 -13.19 -9.02 -11.47
CA PHE A 32 -12.13 -8.36 -12.22
C PHE A 32 -11.52 -7.29 -11.31
N ALA A 33 -10.33 -7.58 -10.78
CA ALA A 33 -9.46 -6.57 -10.22
C ALA A 33 -9.05 -5.64 -11.38
N SER A 34 -9.74 -4.51 -11.50
CA SER A 34 -9.36 -3.45 -12.42
C SER A 34 -8.04 -2.85 -11.93
N SER A 35 -6.91 -3.37 -12.40
CA SER A 35 -5.63 -2.66 -12.36
C SER A 35 -5.67 -1.54 -13.41
N GLY A 36 -6.57 -0.58 -13.23
CA GLY A 36 -6.50 0.69 -13.94
C GLY A 36 -5.25 1.37 -13.42
N GLY A 37 -4.17 1.36 -14.20
CA GLY A 37 -2.96 2.10 -13.86
C GLY A 37 -3.34 3.57 -13.72
N GLU A 38 -3.30 4.08 -12.50
CA GLU A 38 -3.48 5.51 -12.25
C GLU A 38 -2.30 6.23 -12.93
N SER A 39 -2.61 7.07 -13.92
CA SER A 39 -1.61 7.91 -14.60
C SER A 39 -1.41 9.17 -13.77
N PHE A 40 -0.23 9.27 -13.15
CA PHE A 40 0.18 10.44 -12.37
C PHE A 40 0.81 11.49 -13.27
N LYS A 41 0.51 12.76 -13.01
CA LYS A 41 1.10 13.90 -13.73
C LYS A 41 2.33 14.38 -12.97
N GLU A 42 3.26 15.00 -13.68
CA GLU A 42 4.39 15.68 -13.05
C GLU A 42 3.89 16.78 -12.09
N GLY A 43 4.55 16.92 -10.93
CA GLY A 43 4.13 17.81 -9.85
C GLY A 43 3.31 17.14 -8.74
N VAL A 44 2.60 17.97 -7.95
CA VAL A 44 1.94 17.51 -6.71
C VAL A 44 0.78 16.55 -7.00
N ASN A 45 0.86 15.33 -6.44
CA ASN A 45 -0.18 14.32 -6.52
C ASN A 45 -0.75 14.01 -5.12
N TYR A 46 -2.05 13.73 -5.06
CA TYR A 46 -2.73 13.29 -3.83
C TYR A 46 -3.31 11.89 -4.03
N ILE A 47 -2.89 10.94 -3.20
CA ILE A 47 -3.19 9.53 -3.34
C ILE A 47 -4.00 9.10 -2.12
N ALA A 48 -5.28 8.76 -2.35
CA ALA A 48 -6.16 8.34 -1.28
C ALA A 48 -5.86 6.89 -0.85
N ILE A 49 -5.72 6.67 0.46
CA ILE A 49 -5.56 5.34 1.04
C ILE A 49 -6.94 4.68 1.11
N LYS A 50 -7.22 3.81 0.15
CA LYS A 50 -8.49 3.09 0.04
C LYS A 50 -8.32 1.59 0.32
N PRO A 51 -9.29 0.93 0.97
CA PRO A 51 -10.45 1.51 1.66
C PRO A 51 -10.05 2.25 2.96
N PRO A 52 -10.96 3.03 3.59
CA PRO A 52 -10.71 3.63 4.90
C PRO A 52 -10.17 2.62 5.92
N LEU A 53 -9.21 3.02 6.73
CA LEU A 53 -8.64 2.15 7.76
C LEU A 53 -9.60 2.07 8.95
N VAL A 54 -9.89 0.85 9.40
CA VAL A 54 -10.62 0.60 10.65
C VAL A 54 -9.74 -0.23 11.54
N VAL A 55 -9.23 0.36 12.61
CA VAL A 55 -8.17 -0.22 13.44
C VAL A 55 -8.55 -0.11 14.91
N ASN A 56 -8.34 -1.18 15.67
CA ASN A 56 -8.49 -1.13 17.12
C ASN A 56 -7.37 -0.31 17.73
N TYR A 57 -7.63 0.43 18.80
CA TYR A 57 -6.59 1.22 19.47
C TYR A 57 -6.79 1.18 20.99
N GLY A 58 -5.77 1.63 21.73
CA GLY A 58 -5.77 1.67 23.18
C GLY A 58 -5.25 0.38 23.82
N GLY A 59 -5.62 0.18 25.09
CA GLY A 59 -5.09 -0.89 25.94
C GLY A 59 -6.13 -1.95 26.34
N PRO A 60 -5.79 -2.82 27.31
CA PRO A 60 -6.72 -3.83 27.82
C PRO A 60 -8.00 -3.19 28.37
N GLY A 61 -9.15 -3.75 28.03
CA GLY A 61 -10.45 -3.24 28.45
C GLY A 61 -11.49 -3.32 27.34
N ARG A 62 -12.38 -2.32 27.28
CA ARG A 62 -13.39 -2.22 26.22
C ARG A 62 -12.70 -1.98 24.87
N VAL A 63 -13.07 -2.75 23.85
CA VAL A 63 -12.56 -2.58 22.49
C VAL A 63 -13.01 -1.23 21.94
N LYS A 64 -12.05 -0.44 21.47
CA LYS A 64 -12.25 0.85 20.83
C LYS A 64 -11.62 0.80 19.45
N TYR A 65 -12.18 1.54 18.51
CA TYR A 65 -11.71 1.55 17.13
C TYR A 65 -11.67 2.96 16.56
N ILE A 66 -10.74 3.16 15.63
CA ILE A 66 -10.60 4.37 14.83
C ILE A 66 -10.98 4.02 13.40
N LYS A 67 -11.83 4.85 12.80
CA LYS A 67 -12.00 4.90 11.34
C LYS A 67 -11.24 6.11 10.81
N ALA A 68 -10.24 5.87 9.96
CA ALA A 68 -9.41 6.91 9.35
C ALA A 68 -9.53 6.89 7.82
N GLU A 69 -9.87 8.03 7.24
CA GLU A 69 -9.79 8.30 5.81
C GLU A 69 -8.57 9.21 5.62
N LEU A 70 -7.60 8.74 4.82
CA LEU A 70 -6.28 9.31 4.74
C LEU A 70 -5.88 9.50 3.28
N SER A 71 -5.09 10.53 3.01
CA SER A 71 -4.48 10.78 1.71
C SER A 71 -3.01 11.14 1.84
N LEU A 72 -2.18 10.64 0.93
CA LEU A 72 -0.76 10.95 0.86
C LEU A 72 -0.51 12.03 -0.19
N ARG A 73 0.40 12.94 0.09
CA ARG A 73 0.88 13.92 -0.88
C ARG A 73 2.29 13.54 -1.35
N THR A 74 2.50 13.54 -2.65
CA THR A 74 3.83 13.39 -3.28
C THR A 74 4.09 14.58 -4.20
N GLU A 75 5.36 14.87 -4.51
CA GLU A 75 5.74 16.05 -5.30
C GLU A 75 5.95 15.79 -6.80
N ASP A 76 6.06 14.52 -7.19
CA ASP A 76 6.34 14.10 -8.57
C ASP A 76 5.58 12.82 -8.94
N ALA A 77 5.56 12.52 -10.24
CA ALA A 77 4.84 11.38 -10.79
C ALA A 77 5.50 10.03 -10.45
N HIS A 78 6.83 9.99 -10.29
CA HIS A 78 7.56 8.75 -10.01
C HIS A 78 7.27 8.26 -8.59
N ASN A 79 7.41 9.13 -7.59
CA ASN A 79 7.06 8.85 -6.21
C ASN A 79 5.57 8.49 -6.07
N ALA A 80 4.70 9.11 -6.87
CA ALA A 80 3.28 8.77 -6.86
C ALA A 80 3.02 7.33 -7.34
N GLN A 81 3.75 6.86 -8.36
CA GLN A 81 3.69 5.48 -8.83
C GLN A 81 4.22 4.51 -7.78
N GLU A 82 5.38 4.79 -7.17
CA GLU A 82 5.99 3.97 -6.12
C GLU A 82 5.06 3.83 -4.89
N VAL A 83 4.52 4.94 -4.41
CA VAL A 83 3.56 4.97 -3.30
C VAL A 83 2.31 4.14 -3.61
N THR A 84 1.79 4.26 -4.83
CA THR A 84 0.61 3.49 -5.27
C THR A 84 0.92 2.01 -5.40
N HIS A 85 2.10 1.67 -5.92
CA HIS A 85 2.56 0.28 -6.04
C HIS A 85 2.73 -0.38 -4.66
N HIS A 86 3.31 0.34 -3.70
CA HIS A 86 3.58 -0.14 -2.34
C HIS A 86 2.45 0.18 -1.34
N MET A 87 1.25 0.50 -1.82
CA MET A 87 0.08 0.76 -0.96
C MET A 87 -0.17 -0.31 0.11
N PRO A 88 0.00 -1.63 -0.13
CA PRO A 88 -0.15 -2.64 0.91
C PRO A 88 0.79 -2.45 2.12
N LEU A 89 2.05 -2.09 1.88
CA LEU A 89 3.05 -1.84 2.93
C LEU A 89 2.68 -0.62 3.76
N ILE A 90 2.28 0.46 3.08
CA ILE A 90 1.89 1.72 3.73
C ILE A 90 0.72 1.47 4.66
N ARG A 91 -0.27 0.70 4.20
CA ARG A 91 -1.44 0.32 5.01
C ARG A 91 -1.04 -0.49 6.24
N ASP A 92 -0.17 -1.49 6.08
CA ASP A 92 0.32 -2.30 7.19
C ASP A 92 1.02 -1.43 8.25
N THR A 93 1.92 -0.55 7.80
CA THR A 93 2.65 0.39 8.65
C THR A 93 1.70 1.26 9.49
N LEU A 94 0.65 1.80 8.84
CA LEU A 94 -0.37 2.60 9.51
C LEU A 94 -1.21 1.79 10.50
N ILE A 95 -1.59 0.57 10.15
CA ILE A 95 -2.36 -0.31 11.04
C ILE A 95 -1.55 -0.62 12.29
N MET A 96 -0.27 -0.98 12.14
CA MET A 96 0.62 -1.28 13.26
C MET A 96 0.83 -0.07 14.17
N LEU A 97 1.03 1.12 13.58
CA LEU A 97 1.13 2.35 14.35
C LEU A 97 -0.15 2.65 15.12
N ILE A 98 -1.30 2.74 14.42
CA ILE A 98 -2.59 3.14 15.04
C ILE A 98 -2.98 2.16 16.15
N SER A 99 -2.67 0.87 15.98
CA SER A 99 -2.94 -0.15 17.01
C SER A 99 -2.18 0.07 18.30
N SER A 100 -1.02 0.75 18.25
CA SER A 100 -0.20 1.06 19.43
C SER A 100 -0.58 2.37 20.13
N VAL A 101 -1.45 3.18 19.53
CA VAL A 101 -1.80 4.50 20.06
C VAL A 101 -2.68 4.37 21.31
N THR A 102 -2.34 5.13 22.36
CA THR A 102 -3.08 5.12 23.63
C THR A 102 -4.30 6.04 23.61
N ASP A 103 -5.19 5.85 24.59
CA ASP A 103 -6.35 6.74 24.79
C ASP A 103 -5.97 8.20 25.01
N GLU A 104 -4.86 8.44 25.72
CA GLU A 104 -4.36 9.78 26.03
C GLU A 104 -3.91 10.52 24.78
N GLN A 105 -3.21 9.82 23.88
CA GLN A 105 -2.77 10.37 22.59
C GLN A 105 -3.97 10.69 21.68
N MET A 106 -5.04 9.89 21.71
CA MET A 106 -6.24 10.13 20.91
C MET A 106 -7.17 11.21 21.48
N ALA A 107 -7.01 11.57 22.75
CA ALA A 107 -7.89 12.52 23.42
C ALA A 107 -7.62 13.99 23.04
N SER A 108 -6.38 14.34 22.70
CA SER A 108 -5.97 15.71 22.41
C SER A 108 -5.70 15.96 20.92
N GLY A 109 -5.79 17.21 20.48
CA GLY A 109 -5.40 17.60 19.12
C GLY A 109 -3.89 17.43 18.88
N GLU A 110 -3.07 17.77 19.87
CA GLU A 110 -1.62 17.60 19.83
C GLU A 110 -1.21 16.13 19.68
N GLY A 111 -1.87 15.22 20.40
CA GLY A 111 -1.59 13.79 20.29
C GLY A 111 -1.95 13.22 18.92
N LYS A 112 -3.03 13.70 18.30
CA LYS A 112 -3.39 13.36 16.91
C LYS A 112 -2.37 13.88 15.91
N GLU A 113 -1.89 15.11 16.08
CA GLU A 113 -0.86 15.67 15.20
C GLU A 113 0.47 14.94 15.36
N LYS A 114 0.86 14.60 16.59
CA LYS A 114 2.04 13.78 16.84
C LYS A 114 1.94 12.41 16.15
N MET A 115 0.79 11.75 16.25
CA MET A 115 0.53 10.49 15.54
C MET A 115 0.65 10.67 14.02
N ARG A 116 0.13 11.77 13.45
CA ARG A 116 0.23 12.06 12.02
C ARG A 116 1.68 12.21 11.57
N LEU A 117 2.49 12.95 12.33
CA LEU A 117 3.92 13.12 12.05
C LEU A 117 4.69 11.79 12.17
N GLU A 118 4.40 11.00 13.20
CA GLU A 118 4.99 9.66 13.37
C GLU A 118 4.60 8.71 12.23
N ALA A 119 3.34 8.76 11.79
CA ALA A 119 2.85 7.99 10.66
C ALA A 119 3.59 8.34 9.37
N LEU A 120 3.72 9.64 9.07
CA LEU A 120 4.46 10.12 7.90
C LEU A 120 5.92 9.64 7.92
N ALA A 121 6.59 9.74 9.07
CA ALA A 121 7.96 9.28 9.24
C ALA A 121 8.10 7.77 9.00
N LYS A 122 7.24 6.96 9.62
CA LYS A 122 7.25 5.49 9.46
C LYS A 122 6.95 5.04 8.03
N ILE A 123 6.07 5.74 7.33
CA ILE A 123 5.77 5.44 5.92
C ILE A 123 7.01 5.68 5.06
N ASN A 124 7.65 6.84 5.19
CA ASN A 124 8.86 7.16 4.43
C ASN A 124 9.99 6.18 4.75
N GLU A 125 10.21 5.85 6.04
CA GLU A 125 11.19 4.84 6.44
C GLU A 125 10.91 3.47 5.81
N ALA A 126 9.64 3.05 5.77
CA ALA A 126 9.26 1.77 5.18
C ALA A 126 9.48 1.74 3.65
N LEU A 127 9.20 2.85 2.96
CA LEU A 127 9.41 2.98 1.51
C LEU A 127 10.90 3.02 1.17
N GLU A 128 11.69 3.81 1.89
CA GLU A 128 13.15 3.93 1.69
C GLU A 128 13.87 2.59 1.84
N LYS A 129 13.47 1.75 2.80
CA LYS A 129 14.01 0.40 2.99
C LYS A 129 13.85 -0.50 1.77
N ILE A 130 12.79 -0.31 0.98
CA ILE A 130 12.50 -1.13 -0.19
C ILE A 130 13.11 -0.51 -1.45
N SER A 131 13.13 0.82 -1.56
CA SER A 131 13.78 1.54 -2.66
C SER A 131 15.31 1.38 -2.64
N HIS A 132 15.90 1.07 -1.48
CA HIS A 132 17.33 0.76 -1.33
C HIS A 132 17.56 -0.68 -0.83
N PRO A 133 17.34 -1.71 -1.68
CA PRO A 133 17.46 -3.12 -1.28
C PRO A 133 18.90 -3.57 -0.98
N ASP A 134 19.91 -2.71 -1.15
CA ASP A 134 21.34 -3.02 -0.89
C ASP A 134 21.80 -2.74 0.55
N SER A 135 20.94 -2.26 1.46
CA SER A 135 21.27 -2.17 2.89
C SER A 135 20.86 -3.43 3.65
N GLY A 136 21.48 -4.55 3.27
CA GLY A 136 21.55 -5.73 4.12
C GLY A 136 22.20 -5.35 5.47
N HIS A 137 21.58 -5.81 6.56
CA HIS A 137 22.07 -5.82 7.95
C HIS A 137 23.46 -5.21 8.23
N GLU A 138 23.52 -4.10 8.97
CA GLU A 138 24.54 -3.95 10.00
C GLU A 138 23.91 -3.46 11.31
N ALA A 139 24.22 -4.22 12.35
CA ALA A 139 23.81 -4.01 13.72
C ALA A 139 24.52 -2.80 14.34
N HIS A 140 23.96 -2.32 15.44
CA HIS A 140 24.55 -1.38 16.38
C HIS A 140 26.05 -1.56 16.60
N GLU A 141 26.82 -0.47 16.46
CA GLU A 141 28.03 -0.21 17.24
C GLU A 141 28.25 1.32 17.31
N GLU A 142 28.25 1.86 18.54
CA GLU A 142 28.72 3.20 18.86
C GLU A 142 30.27 3.17 18.94
N GLU A 143 30.97 4.10 18.29
CA GLU A 143 32.14 4.78 18.87
C GLU A 143 32.60 6.02 18.06
N GLU A 144 33.15 6.98 18.79
CA GLU A 144 33.44 8.37 18.40
C GLU A 144 34.66 8.60 17.47
N LYS A 145 34.59 9.74 16.76
CA LYS A 145 35.64 10.74 16.41
C LYS A 145 36.86 10.41 15.51
N LYS A 146 36.84 11.13 14.36
CA LYS A 146 37.90 11.72 13.49
C LYS A 146 39.12 12.32 14.26
N PRO A 147 40.32 12.65 13.65
CA PRO A 147 40.45 13.28 12.30
C PRO A 147 41.76 13.15 11.45
N ALA A 148 41.58 13.45 10.15
CA ALA A 148 42.37 14.30 9.21
C ALA A 148 43.85 14.04 8.81
N LYS A 149 44.05 14.06 7.47
CA LYS A 149 45.01 14.82 6.62
C LYS A 149 45.82 13.94 5.64
N ASP A 150 45.74 14.21 4.34
CA ASP A 150 46.81 14.84 3.55
C ASP A 150 46.49 14.95 2.04
N GLU A 151 47.20 15.86 1.37
CA GLU A 151 46.87 16.59 0.15
C GLU A 151 47.43 16.00 -1.17
N HIS A 152 46.97 16.62 -2.29
CA HIS A 152 47.60 16.73 -3.63
C HIS A 152 47.54 15.49 -4.58
N LYS A 153 47.38 15.57 -5.92
CA LYS A 153 47.63 16.63 -6.92
C LYS A 153 46.93 16.31 -8.28
N LYS A 154 46.75 17.39 -9.06
CA LYS A 154 46.21 17.65 -10.40
C LYS A 154 46.92 16.99 -11.63
N SER A 155 46.15 16.67 -12.70
CA SER A 155 46.48 16.81 -14.17
C SER A 155 45.22 16.51 -15.03
N GLU A 156 44.58 17.45 -15.76
CA GLU A 156 44.76 17.84 -17.20
C GLU A 156 44.92 16.66 -18.20
N LYS A 157 44.39 16.57 -19.44
CA LYS A 157 43.40 17.26 -20.34
C LYS A 157 43.47 16.57 -21.73
N SER A 158 42.35 16.30 -22.42
CA SER A 158 42.17 16.25 -23.91
C SER A 158 40.73 15.73 -24.20
N LYS A 159 39.80 16.31 -24.97
CA LYS A 159 39.62 17.08 -26.22
C LYS A 159 39.60 16.26 -27.53
N GLY A 160 38.39 16.06 -28.07
CA GLY A 160 38.02 15.95 -29.49
C GLY A 160 37.01 14.83 -29.79
N LYS A 161 36.04 14.87 -30.73
CA LYS A 161 35.34 15.89 -31.54
C LYS A 161 34.28 15.13 -32.39
N LYS A 162 33.04 15.64 -32.51
CA LYS A 162 32.00 15.52 -33.59
C LYS A 162 31.50 14.14 -34.10
N GLN A 163 30.16 13.95 -34.12
CA GLN A 163 29.21 14.03 -35.29
C GLN A 163 27.78 13.69 -34.79
N GLU A 164 26.79 14.58 -34.86
CA GLU A 164 25.80 14.77 -35.96
C GLU A 164 24.94 13.51 -36.22
N LYS A 165 23.79 13.36 -35.52
CA LYS A 165 22.41 13.74 -35.91
C LYS A 165 21.66 12.63 -36.68
N SER A 166 20.67 12.02 -36.03
CA SER A 166 19.47 11.45 -36.65
C SER A 166 18.37 11.34 -35.61
N ASP A 167 17.17 11.64 -36.06
CA ASP A 167 15.97 11.94 -35.30
C ASP A 167 15.33 10.66 -34.72
N ASP A 168 15.07 10.68 -33.41
CA ASP A 168 13.98 9.96 -32.73
C ASP A 168 13.68 10.80 -31.49
N GLU A 169 12.53 11.50 -31.49
CA GLU A 169 11.99 12.16 -30.30
C GLU A 169 11.55 11.06 -29.33
N GLU A 170 12.52 10.47 -28.63
CA GLU A 170 12.29 9.84 -27.34
C GLU A 170 11.90 10.98 -26.38
N ASP A 171 10.75 10.83 -25.70
CA ASP A 171 10.33 11.72 -24.61
C ASP A 171 11.40 11.70 -23.50
N GLU A 172 12.43 12.53 -23.66
CA GLU A 172 13.40 12.88 -22.64
C GLU A 172 12.70 13.79 -21.63
N HIS A 173 11.80 13.22 -20.84
CA HIS A 173 11.49 13.78 -19.53
C HIS A 173 12.73 13.59 -18.68
N ALA A 174 13.57 14.64 -18.66
CA ALA A 174 14.66 14.78 -17.72
C ALA A 174 14.09 14.44 -16.32
N LYS A 175 14.52 13.30 -15.78
CA LYS A 175 14.24 12.93 -14.40
C LYS A 175 14.91 13.98 -13.52
N GLU A 176 14.17 15.03 -13.17
CA GLU A 176 14.56 15.87 -12.06
C GLU A 176 14.56 14.96 -10.83
N GLU A 177 15.74 14.55 -10.39
CA GLU A 177 15.92 13.76 -9.16
C GLU A 177 15.42 14.61 -7.99
N HIS A 178 14.15 14.44 -7.61
CA HIS A 178 13.60 15.01 -6.40
C HIS A 178 14.32 14.37 -5.20
N LYS A 179 15.20 15.14 -4.55
CA LYS A 179 15.97 14.72 -3.36
C LYS A 179 15.17 14.70 -2.05
N GLY A 180 13.84 14.70 -2.15
CA GLY A 180 12.92 14.73 -1.01
C GLY A 180 12.50 13.33 -0.58
N PRO A 181 11.82 13.20 0.58
CA PRO A 181 11.19 11.95 0.96
C PRO A 181 10.11 11.56 -0.06
N PRO A 182 9.85 10.25 -0.28
CA PRO A 182 8.84 9.80 -1.24
C PRO A 182 7.44 10.38 -0.99
N VAL A 183 7.06 10.55 0.28
CA VAL A 183 5.82 11.20 0.70
C VAL A 183 6.16 12.52 1.40
N SER A 184 5.65 13.63 0.86
CA SER A 184 5.87 14.96 1.41
C SER A 184 4.91 15.32 2.55
N ASP A 185 3.69 14.79 2.53
CA ASP A 185 2.71 15.01 3.60
C ASP A 185 1.69 13.88 3.73
N LEU A 186 1.10 13.76 4.93
CA LEU A 186 0.01 12.83 5.24
C LEU A 186 -1.20 13.62 5.74
N LEU A 187 -2.30 13.51 5.01
CA LEU A 187 -3.55 14.20 5.27
C LEU A 187 -4.54 13.27 5.95
N PHE A 188 -5.16 13.76 7.03
CA PHE A 188 -6.22 13.08 7.74
C PHE A 188 -7.55 13.67 7.29
N ASP A 189 -8.07 13.16 6.17
CA ASP A 189 -9.31 13.65 5.56
C ASP A 189 -10.51 13.47 6.51
N ASN A 190 -10.53 12.35 7.24
CA ASN A 190 -11.52 12.08 8.27
C ASN A 190 -10.94 11.15 9.36
N LEU A 191 -11.22 11.47 10.63
CA LEU A 191 -10.79 10.66 11.76
C LEU A 191 -11.91 10.54 12.79
N VAL A 192 -12.56 9.37 12.81
CA VAL A 192 -13.66 9.06 13.73
C VAL A 192 -13.16 8.08 14.79
N VAL A 193 -13.25 8.49 16.06
CA VAL A 193 -12.88 7.67 17.21
C VAL A 193 -14.15 7.11 17.86
N GLN A 194 -14.24 5.80 17.99
CA GLN A 194 -15.40 5.10 18.57
C GLN A 194 -14.96 4.36 19.84
N LYS A 195 -15.63 4.66 20.96
CA LYS A 195 -15.26 4.23 22.33
C LYS A 195 -16.21 3.23 22.96
#